data_AF-J7R3Y8-F1
#
_entry.id   AF-J7R3Y8-F1
#
_cell.length_a   1.000
_cell.length_b   1.000
_cell.length_c   1.000
_cell.angle_alpha   90.00
_cell.angle_beta   90.00
_cell.angle_gamma   90.00
#
_symmetry.space_group_name_H-M   'P 1'
#
loop_
_entity.id
_entity.type
_entity.pdbx_description
1 polymer ?
#
loop_
_entity_poly.entity_id
_entity_poly.type
_entity_poly.pdbx_seq_one_letter_code
_entity_poly.pdbx_strand_id
1 'polypeptide(L)'
;MLTWKKEHYMATTIDVLACPSPERVNILLIFAVWFWYAILRTLRIYKVDVTTIVQVKPSYDMKQLPAHTQLERNAKQFAISLSKWAIPFHVFILLVFALWNTDDKLGWAGHIIIHTLPLFLLVLIIASIVRNCEIIRYAVKRLPLIEPVPNQMRNVYILLSDSLTSFNRPLIDFTFFTSLLFSEPLTHFDLFLSSIPSLIRIFQCLREYKLVGARSHLGNAFKYSCNLPILVCTWYSRANPDIVFAKQFQMIQIFCLLLNSTYSFFWDIKMDWSLSSFVRLRPKRIVFERYIYHVAIAVNFVIRYWWIWILFQKGAKNSVLFDEELQYLEVFRRAQWVVFKLESEYVNSPQWDKA
;
A
#
# COMPACT_ATOMS: atom_id res chain seq x y z
N MET A 1 -3.91 -7.16 -27.66
CA MET A 1 -3.87 -6.87 -26.20
C MET A 1 -2.54 -6.24 -25.77
N LEU A 2 -1.39 -6.73 -26.27
CA LEU A 2 -0.08 -6.06 -26.15
C LEU A 2 -0.03 -4.69 -26.86
N THR A 3 -0.60 -4.60 -28.07
CA THR A 3 -0.75 -3.33 -28.82
C THR A 3 -1.63 -2.32 -28.08
N TRP A 4 -2.77 -2.75 -27.54
CA TRP A 4 -3.66 -1.88 -26.76
C TRP A 4 -3.00 -1.32 -25.49
N LYS A 5 -2.21 -2.12 -24.75
CA LYS A 5 -1.42 -1.60 -23.61
C LYS A 5 -0.26 -0.71 -24.06
N LYS A 6 0.44 -1.05 -25.14
CA LYS A 6 1.49 -0.18 -25.69
C LYS A 6 0.90 1.18 -26.09
N GLU A 7 -0.25 1.18 -26.76
CA GLU A 7 -0.99 2.39 -27.13
C GLU A 7 -1.55 3.14 -25.92
N HIS A 8 -1.99 2.49 -24.84
CA HIS A 8 -2.51 3.18 -23.65
C HIS A 8 -1.41 3.78 -22.77
N TYR A 9 -0.25 3.13 -22.68
CA TYR A 9 0.94 3.70 -22.03
C TYR A 9 1.65 4.74 -22.91
N MET A 10 1.47 4.66 -24.23
CA MET A 10 1.88 5.67 -25.22
C MET A 10 0.75 6.65 -25.55
N ALA A 11 -0.44 6.56 -24.92
CA ALA A 11 -1.58 7.43 -25.21
C ALA A 11 -1.35 8.76 -24.51
N THR A 12 -0.74 9.63 -25.29
CA THR A 12 -0.48 11.05 -25.14
C THR A 12 -1.74 11.92 -25.04
N THR A 13 -2.81 11.48 -24.38
CA THR A 13 -3.88 12.41 -24.00
C THR A 13 -3.53 13.00 -22.64
N ILE A 14 -3.15 14.28 -22.65
CA ILE A 14 -3.01 15.12 -21.47
C ILE A 14 -4.39 15.19 -20.80
N ASP A 15 -4.69 14.21 -19.97
CA ASP A 15 -5.59 14.42 -18.86
C ASP A 15 -4.72 15.07 -17.78
N VAL A 16 -5.05 16.29 -17.37
CA VAL A 16 -4.26 17.07 -16.39
C VAL A 16 -4.19 16.34 -15.02
N LEU A 17 -5.01 15.30 -14.85
CA LEU A 17 -5.03 14.37 -13.72
C LEU A 17 -4.29 13.03 -13.96
N ALA A 18 -3.92 12.69 -15.20
CA ALA A 18 -3.23 11.45 -15.53
C ALA A 18 -1.72 11.55 -15.22
N CYS A 19 -1.37 11.36 -13.95
CA CYS A 19 0.01 11.10 -13.57
C CYS A 19 0.50 9.84 -14.32
N PRO A 20 1.65 9.89 -15.03
CA PRO A 20 2.22 8.73 -15.69
C PRO A 20 2.34 7.57 -14.72
N SER A 21 1.97 6.36 -15.15
CA SER A 21 2.03 5.14 -14.35
C SER A 21 3.30 4.96 -13.50
N PRO A 22 4.53 5.24 -13.99
CA PRO A 22 5.73 5.14 -13.17
C PRO A 22 5.87 6.20 -12.07
N GLU A 23 5.31 7.39 -12.27
CA GLU A 23 5.37 8.46 -11.28
C GLU A 23 4.36 8.26 -10.14
N ARG A 24 3.36 7.38 -10.33
CA ARG A 24 2.35 7.09 -9.30
C ARG A 24 2.98 6.57 -8.02
N VAL A 25 3.93 5.64 -8.10
CA VAL A 25 4.60 5.12 -6.89
C VAL A 25 5.33 6.23 -6.14
N ASN A 26 5.92 7.20 -6.85
CA ASN A 26 6.59 8.36 -6.24
C ASN A 26 5.58 9.23 -5.48
N ILE A 27 4.47 9.61 -6.11
CA ILE A 27 3.40 10.38 -5.45
C ILE A 27 2.80 9.61 -4.28
N LEU A 28 2.52 8.32 -4.45
CA LEU A 28 1.90 7.49 -3.41
C LEU A 28 2.80 7.35 -2.17
N LEU A 29 4.13 7.32 -2.35
CA LEU A 29 5.08 7.37 -1.24
C LEU A 29 5.07 8.73 -0.53
N ILE A 30 4.99 9.84 -1.29
CA ILE A 30 4.84 11.18 -0.71
C ILE A 30 3.53 11.26 0.09
N PHE A 31 2.42 10.75 -0.46
CA PHE A 31 1.14 10.66 0.24
C PHE A 31 1.22 9.77 1.48
N ALA A 32 1.89 8.63 1.43
CA ALA A 32 2.06 7.77 2.60
C ALA A 32 2.77 8.49 3.75
N VAL A 33 3.78 9.32 3.45
CA VAL A 33 4.48 10.13 4.47
C VAL A 33 3.55 11.21 5.06
N TRP A 34 2.75 11.88 4.24
CA TRP A 34 1.75 12.84 4.71
C TRP A 34 0.62 12.19 5.51
N PHE A 35 0.15 11.01 5.07
CA PHE A 35 -0.84 10.24 5.80
C PHE A 35 -0.32 9.80 7.16
N TRP A 36 0.95 9.42 7.28
CA TRP A 36 1.55 9.13 8.58
C TRP A 36 1.48 10.33 9.53
N TYR A 37 1.81 11.54 9.06
CA TYR A 37 1.61 12.76 9.85
C TYR A 37 0.12 12.97 10.23
N ALA A 38 -0.80 12.81 9.27
CA ALA A 38 -2.24 12.99 9.51
C ALA A 38 -2.80 11.98 10.52
N ILE A 39 -2.34 10.73 10.47
CA ILE A 39 -2.68 9.67 11.43
C ILE A 39 -2.27 10.09 12.83
N LEU A 40 -1.00 10.48 13.03
CA LEU A 40 -0.50 10.92 14.34
C LEU A 40 -1.30 12.12 14.84
N ARG A 41 -1.51 13.13 14.00
CA ARG A 41 -2.31 14.30 14.38
C ARG A 41 -3.72 13.92 14.81
N THR A 42 -4.38 13.03 14.07
CA THR A 42 -5.74 12.56 14.38
C THR A 42 -5.76 11.84 15.72
N LEU A 43 -4.85 10.90 15.95
CA LEU A 43 -4.76 10.16 17.21
C LEU A 43 -4.48 11.07 18.40
N ARG A 44 -3.63 12.10 18.24
CA ARG A 44 -3.43 13.13 19.28
C ARG A 44 -4.72 13.87 19.64
N ILE A 45 -5.50 14.30 18.64
CA ILE A 45 -6.75 15.05 18.87
C ILE A 45 -7.71 14.22 19.73
N TYR A 46 -7.75 12.91 19.51
CA TYR A 46 -8.54 11.96 20.29
C TYR A 46 -7.81 11.37 21.51
N LYS A 47 -6.68 11.97 21.92
CA LYS A 47 -5.89 11.58 23.10
C LYS A 47 -5.39 10.13 23.09
N VAL A 48 -5.18 9.54 21.92
CA VAL A 48 -4.58 8.22 21.75
C VAL A 48 -3.07 8.37 21.65
N ASP A 49 -2.35 7.84 22.65
CA ASP A 49 -0.89 7.88 22.65
C ASP A 49 -0.27 6.66 21.93
N VAL A 50 0.08 6.89 20.66
CA VAL A 50 0.74 5.92 19.77
C VAL A 50 2.06 5.40 20.30
N THR A 51 2.78 6.17 21.13
CA THR A 51 4.13 5.80 21.58
C THR A 51 4.13 4.61 22.55
N THR A 52 2.98 4.37 23.20
CA THR A 52 2.75 3.19 24.05
C THR A 52 2.62 1.88 23.26
N ILE A 53 2.26 1.99 21.97
CA ILE A 53 1.92 0.87 21.08
C ILE A 53 3.05 0.62 20.07
N VAL A 54 3.52 1.71 19.46
CA VAL A 54 4.55 1.72 18.43
C VAL A 54 5.87 2.01 19.12
N GLN A 55 6.49 0.95 19.66
CA GLN A 55 7.80 1.08 20.29
C GLN A 55 8.87 1.29 19.23
N VAL A 56 9.59 2.40 19.35
CA VAL A 56 10.64 2.84 18.42
C VAL A 56 11.95 2.07 18.66
N LYS A 57 12.11 1.51 19.86
CA LYS A 57 13.37 0.99 20.40
C LYS A 57 13.14 -0.21 21.33
N PRO A 58 14.11 -1.14 21.42
CA PRO A 58 14.09 -2.19 22.43
C PRO A 58 14.14 -1.63 23.85
N SER A 59 13.52 -2.29 24.83
CA SER A 59 13.47 -1.83 26.23
C SER A 59 14.82 -1.72 26.94
N TYR A 60 15.90 -2.26 26.37
CA TYR A 60 17.26 -2.11 26.92
C TYR A 60 17.96 -0.83 26.45
N ASP A 61 17.40 -0.07 25.50
CA ASP A 61 17.91 1.26 25.15
C ASP A 61 17.46 2.27 26.20
N MET A 62 18.40 2.82 26.98
CA MET A 62 18.13 3.78 28.06
C MET A 62 17.68 5.16 27.57
N LYS A 63 17.67 5.42 26.25
CA LYS A 63 17.17 6.70 25.71
C LYS A 63 15.65 6.80 25.89
N GLN A 64 15.20 7.91 26.46
CA GLN A 64 13.77 8.21 26.60
C GLN A 64 13.04 8.10 25.25
N LEU A 65 11.89 7.41 25.26
CA LEU A 65 11.01 7.33 24.10
C LEU A 65 10.50 8.73 23.76
N PRO A 66 10.44 9.10 22.46
CA PRO A 66 9.94 10.41 22.07
C PRO A 66 8.46 10.52 22.47
N ALA A 67 8.07 11.63 23.07
CA ALA A 67 6.66 11.93 23.33
C ALA A 67 5.85 11.96 22.02
N HIS A 68 4.56 11.65 22.09
CA HIS A 68 3.68 11.64 20.93
C HIS A 68 3.74 12.95 20.12
N THR A 69 3.77 14.09 20.80
CA THR A 69 3.91 15.41 20.18
C THR A 69 5.22 15.58 19.42
N GLN A 70 6.31 15.00 19.92
CA GLN A 70 7.60 15.02 19.23
C GLN A 70 7.55 14.15 17.97
N LEU A 71 6.91 12.99 18.05
CA LEU A 71 6.73 12.11 16.89
C LEU A 71 5.91 12.80 15.78
N GLU A 72 4.81 13.46 16.13
CA GLU A 72 4.00 14.24 15.18
C GLU A 72 4.81 15.37 14.54
N ARG A 73 5.57 16.14 15.34
CA ARG A 73 6.41 17.24 14.84
C ARG A 73 7.49 16.73 13.89
N ASN A 74 8.17 15.65 14.25
CA ASN A 74 9.19 15.02 13.41
C ASN A 74 8.58 14.52 12.09
N ALA A 75 7.42 13.86 12.14
CA ALA A 75 6.70 13.40 10.95
C ALA A 75 6.32 14.56 10.03
N LYS A 76 5.79 15.66 10.58
CA LYS A 76 5.46 16.87 9.82
C LYS A 76 6.69 17.49 9.16
N GLN A 77 7.77 17.67 9.91
CA GLN A 77 9.02 18.26 9.41
C GLN A 77 9.62 17.40 8.30
N PHE A 78 9.62 16.08 8.47
CA PHE A 78 10.08 15.17 7.44
C PHE A 78 9.20 15.22 6.19
N ALA A 79 7.87 15.22 6.34
CA ALA A 79 6.93 15.34 5.21
C ALA A 79 7.16 16.62 4.40
N ILE A 80 7.34 17.76 5.09
CA ILE A 80 7.66 19.05 4.46
C ILE A 80 9.02 18.98 3.76
N SER A 81 10.06 18.47 4.44
CA SER A 81 11.41 18.37 3.89
C SER A 81 11.46 17.51 2.64
N LEU A 82 10.79 16.35 2.66
CA LEU A 82 10.67 15.45 1.51
C LEU A 82 9.93 16.13 0.35
N SER A 83 8.80 16.76 0.64
CA SER A 83 7.96 17.41 -0.38
C SER A 83 8.64 18.59 -1.08
N LYS A 84 9.48 19.34 -0.35
CA LYS A 84 10.20 20.52 -0.87
C LYS A 84 11.06 20.23 -2.10
N TRP A 85 11.64 19.03 -2.20
CA TRP A 85 12.45 18.64 -3.36
C TRP A 85 11.74 17.62 -4.24
N ALA A 86 10.97 16.69 -3.66
CA ALA A 86 10.34 15.61 -4.42
C ALA A 86 9.20 16.10 -5.31
N ILE A 87 8.40 17.08 -4.86
CA ILE A 87 7.29 17.61 -5.67
C ILE A 87 7.82 18.43 -6.86
N PRO A 88 8.76 19.39 -6.70
CA PRO A 88 9.34 20.06 -7.86
C PRO A 88 10.01 19.11 -8.84
N PHE A 89 10.69 18.06 -8.35
CA PHE A 89 11.29 17.07 -9.22
C PHE A 89 10.22 16.25 -9.97
N HIS A 90 9.16 15.81 -9.30
CA HIS A 90 8.03 15.17 -9.94
C HIS A 90 7.41 16.05 -11.04
N VAL A 91 7.17 17.34 -10.76
CA VAL A 91 6.66 18.30 -11.75
C VAL A 91 7.63 18.46 -12.92
N PHE A 92 8.93 18.51 -12.67
CA PHE A 92 9.95 18.52 -13.72
C PHE A 92 9.86 17.27 -14.61
N ILE A 93 9.69 16.09 -14.03
CA ILE A 93 9.52 14.84 -14.78
C ILE A 93 8.26 14.91 -15.64
N LEU A 94 7.12 15.38 -15.10
CA LEU A 94 5.89 15.57 -15.87
C LEU A 94 6.09 16.51 -17.07
N LEU A 95 6.85 17.60 -16.88
CA LEU A 95 7.19 18.52 -17.97
C LEU A 95 8.06 17.82 -19.04
N VAL A 96 9.05 17.02 -18.62
CA VAL A 96 9.86 16.21 -19.55
C VAL A 96 8.99 15.23 -20.34
N PHE A 97 8.05 14.54 -19.68
CA PHE A 97 7.08 13.66 -20.36
C PHE A 97 6.19 14.41 -21.34
N ALA A 98 5.69 15.60 -20.97
CA ALA A 98 4.84 16.40 -21.84
C ALA A 98 5.59 16.91 -23.08
N LEU A 99 6.85 17.30 -22.91
CA LEU A 99 7.70 17.79 -24.00
C LEU A 99 8.18 16.65 -24.91
N TRP A 100 8.39 15.44 -24.38
CA TRP A 100 8.79 14.27 -25.18
C TRP A 100 7.86 13.99 -26.36
N ASN A 101 6.55 14.16 -26.16
CA ASN A 101 5.54 13.87 -27.17
C ASN A 101 5.59 14.79 -28.40
N THR A 102 6.40 15.84 -28.39
CA THR A 102 6.36 16.88 -29.43
C THR A 102 7.43 16.77 -30.51
N ASP A 103 8.49 15.98 -30.31
CA ASP A 103 9.53 15.80 -31.32
C ASP A 103 10.41 14.60 -30.96
N ASP A 104 10.32 13.51 -31.71
CA ASP A 104 11.12 12.27 -31.57
C ASP A 104 12.62 12.46 -31.91
N LYS A 105 13.12 13.70 -31.79
CA LYS A 105 14.45 14.17 -32.20
C LYS A 105 15.58 13.72 -31.26
N LEU A 106 15.27 13.33 -30.02
CA LEU A 106 16.28 12.93 -29.03
C LEU A 106 16.73 11.47 -29.13
N GLY A 107 16.04 10.65 -29.94
CA GLY A 107 16.37 9.23 -30.16
C GLY A 107 16.55 8.42 -28.87
N TRP A 108 17.55 7.52 -28.86
CA TRP A 108 17.82 6.60 -27.74
C TRP A 108 18.15 7.31 -26.42
N ALA A 109 18.78 8.49 -26.47
CA ALA A 109 19.19 9.23 -25.28
C ALA A 109 17.97 9.72 -24.48
N GLY A 110 16.96 10.25 -25.18
CA GLY A 110 15.75 10.69 -24.51
C GLY A 110 14.88 9.54 -24.01
N HIS A 111 14.88 8.41 -24.72
CA HIS A 111 14.24 7.18 -24.24
C HIS A 111 14.84 6.74 -22.89
N ILE A 112 16.17 6.73 -22.76
CA ILE A 112 16.84 6.41 -21.48
C ILE A 112 16.48 7.44 -20.40
N ILE A 113 16.52 8.73 -20.71
CA ILE A 113 16.24 9.80 -19.73
C ILE A 113 14.83 9.63 -19.15
N ILE A 114 13.82 9.45 -19.99
CA ILE A 114 12.41 9.38 -19.57
C ILE A 114 12.14 8.18 -18.67
N HIS A 115 12.80 7.06 -18.94
CA HIS A 115 12.56 5.84 -18.19
C HIS A 115 13.43 5.73 -16.93
N THR A 116 14.55 6.49 -16.86
CA THR A 116 15.44 6.51 -15.69
C THR A 116 15.04 7.57 -14.65
N LEU A 117 14.48 8.71 -15.06
CA LEU A 117 14.11 9.79 -14.14
C LEU A 117 13.11 9.37 -13.05
N PRO A 118 11.99 8.66 -13.35
CA PRO A 118 11.08 8.17 -12.31
C PRO A 118 11.72 7.20 -11.33
N LEU A 119 12.60 6.33 -11.82
CA LEU A 119 13.37 5.39 -10.99
C LEU A 119 14.33 6.13 -10.08
N PHE A 120 15.02 7.16 -10.60
CA PHE A 120 15.93 7.97 -9.81
C PHE A 120 15.19 8.70 -8.68
N LEU A 121 14.03 9.32 -8.99
CA LEU A 121 13.19 9.94 -7.97
C LEU A 121 12.71 8.92 -6.92
N LEU A 122 12.28 7.73 -7.34
CA LEU A 122 11.88 6.65 -6.42
C LEU A 122 13.01 6.28 -5.45
N VAL A 123 14.21 6.07 -5.98
CA VAL A 123 15.40 5.72 -5.18
C VAL A 123 15.71 6.83 -4.18
N LEU A 124 15.65 8.10 -4.59
CA LEU A 124 15.87 9.23 -3.68
C LEU A 124 14.82 9.29 -2.56
N ILE A 125 13.54 9.06 -2.88
CA ILE A 125 12.45 9.08 -1.89
C ILE A 125 12.67 7.94 -0.88
N ILE A 126 12.90 6.71 -1.35
CA ILE A 126 13.14 5.55 -0.50
C ILE A 126 14.39 5.76 0.36
N ALA A 127 15.49 6.22 -0.24
CA ALA A 127 16.73 6.50 0.49
C ALA A 127 16.53 7.55 1.57
N SER A 128 15.76 8.61 1.29
CA SER A 128 15.40 9.64 2.28
C SER A 128 14.58 9.07 3.42
N ILE A 129 13.56 8.26 3.14
CA ILE A 129 12.73 7.59 4.16
C ILE A 129 13.60 6.68 5.04
N VAL A 130 14.40 5.81 4.44
CA VAL A 130 15.26 4.87 5.17
C VAL A 130 16.35 5.60 5.96
N ARG A 131 16.91 6.70 5.46
CA ARG A 131 17.94 7.47 6.17
C ARG A 131 17.38 8.21 7.38
N ASN A 132 16.21 8.83 7.25
CA ASN A 132 15.65 9.73 8.28
C ASN A 132 14.75 9.01 9.30
N CYS A 133 14.20 7.83 8.96
CA CYS A 133 13.34 7.07 9.86
C CYS A 133 14.08 5.85 10.41
N GLU A 134 14.63 5.96 11.63
CA GLU A 134 15.38 4.87 12.26
C GLU A 134 14.59 3.56 12.37
N ILE A 135 13.29 3.69 12.66
CA ILE A 135 12.34 2.57 12.77
C ILE A 135 12.23 1.83 11.43
N ILE A 136 12.04 2.56 10.34
CA ILE A 136 11.90 1.98 9.00
C ILE A 136 13.22 1.37 8.58
N ARG A 137 14.35 2.04 8.83
CA ARG A 137 15.69 1.50 8.57
C ARG A 137 15.94 0.18 9.28
N TYR A 138 15.55 0.10 10.54
CA TYR A 138 15.63 -1.11 11.33
C TYR A 138 14.72 -2.21 10.74
N ALA A 139 13.46 -1.87 10.45
CA ALA A 139 12.48 -2.80 9.93
C ALA A 139 12.86 -3.34 8.54
N VAL A 140 13.30 -2.48 7.61
CA VAL A 140 13.70 -2.87 6.24
C VAL A 140 14.88 -3.83 6.22
N LYS A 141 15.84 -3.71 7.15
CA LYS A 141 16.97 -4.65 7.25
C LYS A 141 16.55 -6.05 7.71
N ARG A 142 15.44 -6.15 8.42
CA ARG A 142 14.98 -7.36 9.14
C ARG A 142 13.77 -8.00 8.49
N LEU A 143 13.01 -7.23 7.72
CA LEU A 143 11.84 -7.69 6.97
C LEU A 143 12.15 -8.88 6.05
N PRO A 144 13.28 -8.90 5.29
CA PRO A 144 13.66 -10.07 4.49
C PRO A 144 14.02 -11.30 5.32
N LEU A 145 14.49 -11.11 6.55
CA LEU A 145 14.84 -12.19 7.47
C LEU A 145 13.60 -12.79 8.15
N ILE A 146 12.42 -12.18 7.93
CA ILE A 146 11.14 -12.57 8.52
C ILE A 146 11.29 -12.71 10.03
N GLU A 147 12.07 -11.82 10.66
CA GLU A 147 12.48 -11.99 12.05
C GLU A 147 11.30 -11.64 12.99
N PRO A 148 10.91 -12.56 13.91
CA PRO A 148 9.81 -12.34 14.84
C PRO A 148 10.27 -11.62 16.11
N VAL A 149 11.59 -11.44 16.28
CA VAL A 149 12.22 -10.83 17.44
C VAL A 149 12.79 -9.47 17.01
N PRO A 150 12.64 -8.41 17.82
CA PRO A 150 12.01 -8.37 19.14
C PRO A 150 10.47 -8.24 19.07
N ASN A 151 9.77 -8.99 19.93
CA ASN A 151 8.30 -8.90 20.09
C ASN A 151 7.81 -7.47 20.38
N GLN A 152 8.63 -6.66 21.04
CA GLN A 152 8.34 -5.26 21.39
C GLN A 152 8.10 -4.37 20.16
N MET A 153 8.77 -4.66 19.04
CA MET A 153 8.62 -3.91 17.79
C MET A 153 7.68 -4.63 16.79
N ARG A 154 6.99 -5.68 17.24
CA ARG A 154 6.09 -6.47 16.40
C ARG A 154 5.05 -5.61 15.69
N ASN A 155 4.41 -4.68 16.39
CA ASN A 155 3.37 -3.84 15.80
C ASN A 155 3.93 -2.94 14.70
N VAL A 156 5.16 -2.43 14.86
CA VAL A 156 5.86 -1.67 13.80
C VAL A 156 6.04 -2.53 12.55
N TYR A 157 6.54 -3.75 12.71
CA TYR A 157 6.75 -4.66 11.58
C TYR A 157 5.45 -5.00 10.87
N ILE A 158 4.38 -5.25 11.63
CA ILE A 158 3.05 -5.51 11.09
C ILE A 158 2.54 -4.28 10.34
N LEU A 159 2.60 -3.08 10.93
CA LEU A 159 2.16 -1.85 10.27
C LEU A 159 2.91 -1.59 8.97
N LEU A 160 4.24 -1.73 8.96
CA LEU A 160 5.03 -1.53 7.75
C LEU A 160 4.70 -2.58 6.69
N SER A 161 4.77 -3.86 7.05
CA SER A 161 4.57 -4.96 6.10
C SER A 161 3.14 -5.02 5.56
N ASP A 162 2.13 -4.77 6.39
CA ASP A 162 0.73 -4.64 5.95
C ASP A 162 0.57 -3.43 5.01
N SER A 163 1.21 -2.31 5.31
CA SER A 163 1.14 -1.12 4.45
C SER A 163 1.78 -1.36 3.07
N LEU A 164 2.86 -2.13 3.00
CA LEU A 164 3.49 -2.51 1.73
C LEU A 164 2.56 -3.34 0.83
N THR A 165 1.60 -4.10 1.38
CA THR A 165 0.62 -4.84 0.56
C THR A 165 -0.30 -3.95 -0.26
N SER A 166 -0.49 -2.69 0.16
CA SER A 166 -1.25 -1.69 -0.60
C SER A 166 -0.46 -1.13 -1.80
N PHE A 167 0.84 -1.42 -1.90
CA PHE A 167 1.70 -1.03 -3.03
C PHE A 167 1.84 -2.12 -4.11
N ASN A 168 1.14 -3.27 -3.99
CA ASN A 168 1.22 -4.35 -4.98
C ASN A 168 0.93 -3.88 -6.42
N ARG A 169 -0.14 -3.08 -6.63
CA ARG A 169 -0.48 -2.52 -7.95
C ARG A 169 0.53 -1.47 -8.44
N PRO A 170 0.91 -0.46 -7.63
CA PRO A 170 1.99 0.45 -7.99
C PRO A 170 3.29 -0.25 -8.42
N LEU A 171 3.64 -1.38 -7.78
CA LEU A 171 4.81 -2.17 -8.14
C LEU A 171 4.67 -2.84 -9.52
N ILE A 172 3.47 -3.24 -9.93
CA ILE A 172 3.21 -3.78 -11.27
C ILE A 172 3.48 -2.70 -12.31
N ASP A 173 2.86 -1.54 -12.16
CA ASP A 173 2.98 -0.41 -13.09
C ASP A 173 4.43 0.06 -13.19
N PHE A 174 5.10 0.17 -12.05
CA PHE A 174 6.50 0.56 -11.97
C PHE A 174 7.42 -0.47 -12.65
N THR A 175 7.24 -1.76 -12.38
CA THR A 175 8.06 -2.82 -13.01
C THR A 175 7.84 -2.85 -14.51
N PHE A 176 6.59 -2.79 -14.95
CA PHE A 176 6.25 -2.76 -16.36
C PHE A 176 6.89 -1.55 -17.05
N PHE A 177 6.81 -0.36 -16.44
CA PHE A 177 7.45 0.83 -17.00
C PHE A 177 8.98 0.72 -17.03
N THR A 178 9.63 0.30 -15.94
CA THR A 178 11.09 0.14 -15.92
C THR A 178 11.58 -0.89 -16.93
N SER A 179 10.78 -1.91 -17.24
CA SER A 179 11.15 -2.90 -18.25
C SER A 179 11.28 -2.33 -19.66
N LEU A 180 10.61 -1.21 -19.95
CA LEU A 180 10.76 -0.52 -21.23
C LEU A 180 12.19 0.00 -21.45
N LEU A 181 13.01 0.21 -20.40
CA LEU A 181 14.45 0.49 -20.54
C LEU A 181 15.18 -0.57 -21.37
N PHE A 182 14.75 -1.82 -21.28
CA PHE A 182 15.35 -2.96 -21.97
C PHE A 182 14.69 -3.25 -23.32
N SER A 183 13.79 -2.38 -23.79
CA SER A 183 12.99 -2.55 -25.02
C SER A 183 12.06 -3.78 -25.03
N GLU A 184 12.01 -4.55 -23.93
CA GLU A 184 11.24 -5.77 -23.79
C GLU A 184 10.38 -5.71 -22.51
N PRO A 185 9.05 -5.81 -22.61
CA PRO A 185 8.19 -5.68 -21.46
C PRO A 185 8.27 -6.93 -20.56
N LEU A 186 8.70 -6.76 -19.31
CA LEU A 186 8.80 -7.83 -18.31
C LEU A 186 7.43 -8.16 -17.70
N THR A 187 6.48 -8.52 -18.57
CA THR A 187 5.03 -8.72 -18.30
C THR A 187 4.67 -9.86 -17.37
N HIS A 188 5.64 -10.65 -16.90
CA HIS A 188 5.40 -11.71 -15.92
C HIS A 188 6.23 -11.50 -14.64
N PHE A 189 7.34 -10.76 -14.73
CA PHE A 189 8.20 -10.45 -13.58
C PHE A 189 7.58 -9.39 -12.68
N ASP A 190 6.80 -8.46 -13.26
CA ASP A 190 5.96 -7.49 -12.55
C ASP A 190 5.01 -8.17 -11.55
N LEU A 191 4.39 -9.29 -11.93
CA LEU A 191 3.51 -10.06 -11.06
C LEU A 191 4.27 -10.69 -9.90
N PHE A 192 5.47 -11.21 -10.15
CA PHE A 192 6.35 -11.73 -9.09
C PHE A 192 6.73 -10.62 -8.10
N LEU A 193 7.20 -9.47 -8.57
CA LEU A 193 7.52 -8.33 -7.69
C LEU A 193 6.31 -7.85 -6.89
N SER A 194 5.12 -7.82 -7.49
CA SER A 194 3.88 -7.48 -6.79
C SER A 194 3.49 -8.49 -5.69
N SER A 195 3.97 -9.74 -5.79
CA SER A 195 3.66 -10.79 -4.82
C SER A 195 4.52 -10.68 -3.56
N ILE A 196 5.68 -10.02 -3.64
CA ILE A 196 6.68 -9.95 -2.55
C ILE A 196 6.07 -9.44 -1.24
N PRO A 197 5.30 -8.32 -1.21
CA PRO A 197 4.71 -7.85 0.04
C PRO A 197 3.76 -8.89 0.67
N SER A 198 2.94 -9.56 -0.14
CA SER A 198 2.04 -10.61 0.34
C SER A 198 2.82 -11.82 0.87
N LEU A 199 3.88 -12.25 0.18
CA LEU A 199 4.74 -13.36 0.62
C LEU A 199 5.43 -13.07 1.95
N ILE A 200 5.97 -11.86 2.12
CA ILE A 200 6.55 -11.41 3.39
C ILE A 200 5.54 -11.58 4.52
N ARG A 201 4.29 -11.17 4.32
CA ARG A 201 3.22 -11.32 5.33
C ARG A 201 2.87 -12.77 5.62
N ILE A 202 2.75 -13.61 4.59
CA ILE A 202 2.47 -15.04 4.75
C ILE A 202 3.55 -15.66 5.63
N PHE A 203 4.82 -15.47 5.30
CA PHE A 203 5.92 -16.08 6.06
C PHE A 203 6.05 -15.52 7.48
N GLN A 204 5.83 -14.21 7.67
CA GLN A 204 5.78 -13.63 9.01
C GLN A 204 4.68 -14.28 9.86
N CYS A 205 3.48 -14.43 9.32
CA CYS A 205 2.37 -15.05 10.03
C CYS A 205 2.63 -16.53 10.34
N LEU A 206 3.19 -17.29 9.39
CA LEU A 206 3.54 -18.70 9.62
C LEU A 206 4.63 -18.86 10.68
N ARG A 207 5.62 -17.96 10.70
CA ARG A 207 6.68 -17.98 11.72
C ARG A 207 6.15 -17.61 13.10
N GLU A 208 5.29 -16.59 13.19
CA GLU A 208 4.60 -16.24 14.45
C GLU A 208 3.73 -17.40 14.94
N TYR A 209 3.01 -18.08 14.05
CA TYR A 209 2.25 -19.28 14.41
C TYR A 209 3.15 -20.38 14.99
N LYS A 210 4.31 -20.64 14.38
CA LYS A 210 5.26 -21.64 14.89
C LYS A 210 5.79 -21.30 16.29
N LEU A 211 5.90 -20.01 16.62
CA LEU A 211 6.41 -19.55 17.91
C LEU A 211 5.33 -19.47 19.00
N VAL A 212 4.14 -18.96 18.68
CA VAL A 212 3.09 -18.64 19.66
C VAL A 212 1.96 -19.68 19.66
N GLY A 213 1.75 -20.39 18.56
CA GLY A 213 0.68 -21.39 18.40
C GLY A 213 -0.73 -20.81 18.21
N ALA A 214 -0.90 -19.49 18.18
CA ALA A 214 -2.22 -18.87 18.06
C ALA A 214 -2.78 -18.97 16.62
N ARG A 215 -3.96 -19.60 16.48
CA ARG A 215 -4.63 -19.81 15.17
C ARG A 215 -4.95 -18.52 14.41
N SER A 216 -5.01 -17.38 15.10
CA SER A 216 -5.15 -16.06 14.45
C SER A 216 -4.01 -15.79 13.47
N HIS A 217 -2.80 -16.27 13.71
CA HIS A 217 -1.70 -16.13 12.75
C HIS A 217 -1.94 -16.94 11.46
N LEU A 218 -2.52 -18.14 11.55
CA LEU A 218 -2.90 -18.92 10.36
C LEU A 218 -4.02 -18.25 9.56
N GLY A 219 -5.01 -17.69 10.24
CA GLY A 219 -6.05 -16.91 9.57
C GLY A 219 -5.48 -15.71 8.83
N ASN A 220 -4.51 -15.02 9.43
CA ASN A 220 -3.83 -13.90 8.78
C ASN A 220 -2.94 -14.36 7.62
N ALA A 221 -2.26 -15.51 7.74
CA ALA A 221 -1.52 -16.11 6.63
C ALA A 221 -2.46 -16.41 5.46
N PHE A 222 -3.64 -17.00 5.75
CA PHE A 222 -4.66 -17.26 4.74
C PHE A 222 -5.16 -15.97 4.06
N LYS A 223 -5.42 -14.89 4.83
CA LYS A 223 -5.77 -13.56 4.30
C LYS A 223 -4.83 -13.14 3.16
N TYR A 224 -3.53 -13.22 3.42
CA TYR A 224 -2.50 -12.79 2.46
C TYR A 224 -2.29 -13.79 1.32
N SER A 225 -2.47 -15.10 1.58
CA SER A 225 -2.44 -16.14 0.55
C SER A 225 -3.55 -16.00 -0.49
N CYS A 226 -4.73 -15.46 -0.14
CA CYS A 226 -5.82 -15.24 -1.09
C CYS A 226 -5.44 -14.34 -2.28
N ASN A 227 -4.35 -13.56 -2.20
CA ASN A 227 -3.86 -12.76 -3.32
C ASN A 227 -3.12 -13.59 -4.38
N LEU A 228 -2.46 -14.69 -3.99
CA LEU A 228 -1.60 -15.47 -4.90
C LEU A 228 -2.38 -16.10 -6.07
N PRO A 229 -3.54 -16.75 -5.87
CA PRO A 229 -4.32 -17.30 -6.98
C PRO A 229 -4.76 -16.24 -8.00
N ILE A 230 -5.02 -15.00 -7.56
CA ILE A 230 -5.39 -13.88 -8.44
C ILE A 230 -4.21 -13.55 -9.37
N LEU A 231 -2.99 -13.51 -8.81
CA LEU A 231 -1.77 -13.28 -9.59
C LEU A 231 -1.49 -14.44 -10.54
N VAL A 232 -1.69 -15.67 -10.12
CA VAL A 232 -1.54 -16.87 -10.99
C VAL A 232 -2.53 -16.84 -12.14
N CYS A 233 -3.81 -16.52 -11.91
CA CYS A 233 -4.79 -16.39 -12.98
C CYS A 233 -4.41 -15.26 -13.95
N THR A 234 -3.88 -14.16 -13.42
CA THR A 234 -3.39 -13.03 -14.24
C THR A 234 -2.18 -13.44 -15.09
N TRP A 235 -1.24 -14.15 -14.49
CA TRP A 235 -0.06 -14.69 -15.17
C TRP A 235 -0.47 -15.65 -16.30
N TYR A 236 -1.35 -16.60 -15.99
CA TYR A 236 -1.80 -17.60 -16.96
C TYR A 236 -2.53 -16.94 -18.14
N SER A 237 -3.42 -15.98 -17.87
CA SER A 237 -4.12 -15.23 -18.92
C SER A 237 -3.18 -14.40 -19.81
N ARG A 238 -2.00 -14.00 -19.31
CA ARG A 238 -0.98 -13.30 -20.12
C ARG A 238 -0.16 -14.27 -20.96
N ALA A 239 0.14 -15.44 -20.42
CA ALA A 239 0.92 -16.48 -21.10
C ALA A 239 0.11 -17.24 -22.18
N ASN A 240 -1.19 -17.43 -21.95
CA ASN A 240 -2.08 -18.22 -22.83
C ASN A 240 -3.27 -17.36 -23.27
N PRO A 241 -3.21 -16.69 -24.43
CA PRO A 241 -4.28 -15.82 -24.91
C PRO A 241 -5.49 -16.57 -25.49
N ASP A 242 -5.51 -17.91 -25.43
CA ASP A 242 -6.60 -18.75 -25.94
C ASP A 242 -7.93 -18.41 -25.26
N ILE A 243 -8.92 -18.04 -26.08
CA ILE A 243 -10.18 -17.42 -25.65
C ILE A 243 -10.98 -18.31 -24.68
N VAL A 244 -10.98 -19.64 -24.90
CA VAL A 244 -11.75 -20.59 -24.07
C VAL A 244 -11.14 -20.74 -22.68
N PHE A 245 -9.83 -20.95 -22.59
CA PHE A 245 -9.12 -21.07 -21.32
C PHE A 245 -9.09 -19.74 -20.56
N ALA A 246 -8.96 -18.62 -21.27
CA ALA A 246 -9.03 -17.29 -20.70
C ALA A 246 -10.35 -17.06 -19.94
N LYS A 247 -11.49 -17.50 -20.49
CA LYS A 247 -12.80 -17.36 -19.83
C LYS A 247 -12.91 -18.18 -18.55
N GLN A 248 -12.40 -19.41 -18.53
CA GLN A 248 -12.41 -20.26 -17.32
C GLN A 248 -11.55 -19.65 -16.21
N PHE A 249 -10.32 -19.24 -16.53
CA PHE A 249 -9.43 -18.60 -15.56
C PHE A 249 -9.94 -17.24 -15.09
N GLN A 250 -10.67 -16.51 -15.94
CA GLN A 250 -11.34 -15.27 -15.52
C GLN A 250 -12.41 -15.53 -14.46
N MET A 251 -13.22 -16.59 -14.59
CA MET A 251 -14.21 -16.94 -13.56
C MET A 251 -13.55 -17.32 -12.22
N ILE A 252 -12.47 -18.10 -12.28
CA ILE A 252 -11.66 -18.44 -11.10
C ILE A 252 -11.09 -17.17 -10.47
N GLN A 253 -10.54 -16.26 -11.29
CA GLN A 253 -9.99 -14.99 -10.83
C GLN A 253 -11.04 -14.14 -10.10
N ILE A 254 -12.26 -14.03 -10.67
CA ILE A 254 -13.38 -13.29 -10.05
C ILE A 254 -13.74 -13.91 -8.70
N PHE A 255 -13.82 -15.24 -8.62
CA PHE A 255 -14.06 -15.94 -7.36
C PHE A 255 -12.95 -15.65 -6.33
N CYS A 256 -11.68 -15.70 -6.74
CA CYS A 256 -10.56 -15.38 -5.85
C CYS A 256 -10.56 -13.92 -5.40
N LEU A 257 -10.91 -12.97 -6.28
CA LEU A 257 -11.09 -11.54 -5.94
C LEU A 257 -12.19 -11.36 -4.89
N LEU A 258 -13.34 -12.03 -5.08
CA LEU A 258 -14.44 -12.01 -4.13
C LEU A 258 -14.03 -12.58 -2.77
N LEU A 259 -13.35 -13.73 -2.77
CA LEU A 259 -12.85 -14.37 -1.55
C LEU A 259 -11.85 -13.47 -0.81
N ASN A 260 -10.85 -12.93 -1.53
CA ASN A 260 -9.84 -12.03 -0.95
C ASN A 260 -10.50 -10.78 -0.33
N SER A 261 -11.39 -10.13 -1.08
CA SER A 261 -12.08 -8.90 -0.64
C SER A 261 -12.92 -9.15 0.60
N THR A 262 -13.70 -10.23 0.58
CA THR A 262 -14.63 -10.59 1.67
C THR A 262 -13.90 -11.01 2.93
N TYR A 263 -12.92 -11.91 2.81
CA TYR A 263 -12.14 -12.37 3.96
C TYR A 263 -11.37 -11.22 4.59
N SER A 264 -10.71 -10.39 3.77
CA SER A 264 -9.93 -9.25 4.27
C SER A 264 -10.82 -8.17 4.89
N PHE A 265 -12.00 -7.91 4.32
CA PHE A 265 -12.97 -6.96 4.90
C PHE A 265 -13.44 -7.42 6.28
N PHE A 266 -13.83 -8.69 6.40
CA PHE A 266 -14.21 -9.27 7.69
C PHE A 266 -13.04 -9.21 8.69
N TRP A 267 -11.83 -9.53 8.24
CA TRP A 267 -10.62 -9.48 9.06
C TRP A 267 -10.36 -8.09 9.62
N ASP A 268 -10.41 -7.06 8.78
CA ASP A 268 -10.16 -5.68 9.22
C ASP A 268 -11.11 -5.28 10.35
N ILE A 269 -12.40 -5.60 10.22
CA ILE A 269 -13.42 -5.17 11.17
C ILE A 269 -13.31 -5.95 12.48
N LYS A 270 -13.18 -7.28 12.40
CA LYS A 270 -13.20 -8.15 13.57
C LYS A 270 -11.87 -8.26 14.28
N MET A 271 -10.79 -8.43 13.51
CA MET A 271 -9.47 -8.75 14.06
C MET A 271 -8.64 -7.50 14.24
N ASP A 272 -8.64 -6.59 13.26
CA ASP A 272 -7.79 -5.40 13.32
C ASP A 272 -8.41 -4.26 14.12
N TRP A 273 -9.70 -3.97 13.90
CA TRP A 273 -10.43 -2.91 14.59
C TRP A 273 -11.15 -3.39 15.86
N SER A 274 -11.12 -4.70 16.13
CA SER A 274 -11.74 -5.34 17.29
C SER A 274 -13.22 -4.98 17.49
N LEU A 275 -13.96 -4.77 16.40
CA LEU A 275 -15.38 -4.47 16.44
C LEU A 275 -16.21 -5.75 16.54
N SER A 276 -17.39 -5.66 17.17
CA SER A 276 -18.22 -6.84 17.41
C SER A 276 -19.00 -7.27 16.16
N SER A 277 -19.37 -6.37 15.25
CA SER A 277 -19.90 -6.66 13.92
C SER A 277 -19.85 -5.40 13.04
N PHE A 278 -20.39 -5.50 11.82
CA PHE A 278 -20.57 -4.35 10.91
C PHE A 278 -21.54 -3.29 11.46
N VAL A 279 -22.41 -3.69 12.39
CA VAL A 279 -23.46 -2.84 12.98
C VAL A 279 -23.18 -2.54 14.45
N ARG A 280 -22.71 -3.52 15.21
CA ARG A 280 -22.46 -3.38 16.65
C ARG A 280 -20.98 -3.08 16.89
N LEU A 281 -20.71 -1.90 17.42
CA LEU A 281 -19.36 -1.48 17.84
C LEU A 281 -18.96 -2.13 19.18
N ARG A 282 -17.81 -1.73 19.73
CA ARG A 282 -17.33 -2.18 21.05
C ARG A 282 -18.23 -1.63 22.17
N PRO A 283 -18.68 -2.44 23.15
CA PRO A 283 -19.61 -1.95 24.17
C PRO A 283 -19.04 -0.87 25.12
N LYS A 284 -17.75 -0.94 25.49
CA LYS A 284 -17.17 -0.10 26.56
C LYS A 284 -15.82 0.56 26.21
N ARG A 285 -15.41 0.56 24.95
CA ARG A 285 -14.07 1.04 24.53
C ARG A 285 -14.17 1.68 23.15
N ILE A 286 -14.79 2.86 23.09
CA ILE A 286 -15.03 3.64 21.88
C ILE A 286 -14.33 4.99 22.05
N VAL A 287 -13.36 5.27 21.18
CA VAL A 287 -12.59 6.53 21.18
C VAL A 287 -13.23 7.57 20.27
N PHE A 288 -13.55 7.18 19.03
CA PHE A 288 -14.17 8.07 18.05
C PHE A 288 -15.70 8.10 18.20
N GLU A 289 -16.35 9.10 17.62
CA GLU A 289 -17.82 9.08 17.52
C GLU A 289 -18.29 7.86 16.71
N ARG A 290 -19.45 7.29 17.08
CA ARG A 290 -19.92 6.02 16.49
C ARG A 290 -20.07 6.08 14.98
N TYR A 291 -20.52 7.21 14.43
CA TYR A 291 -20.68 7.37 12.99
C TYR A 291 -19.33 7.27 12.24
N ILE A 292 -18.22 7.67 12.86
CA ILE A 292 -16.87 7.61 12.25
C ILE A 292 -16.50 6.16 11.95
N TYR A 293 -16.82 5.22 12.86
CA TYR A 293 -16.62 3.79 12.61
C TYR A 293 -17.48 3.28 11.46
N HIS A 294 -18.75 3.67 11.38
CA HIS A 294 -19.64 3.22 10.31
C HIS A 294 -19.25 3.78 8.95
N VAL A 295 -18.84 5.06 8.88
CA VAL A 295 -18.28 5.67 7.67
C VAL A 295 -17.01 4.92 7.25
N ALA A 296 -16.11 4.62 8.18
CA ALA A 296 -14.89 3.86 7.89
C ALA A 296 -15.17 2.44 7.38
N ILE A 297 -16.16 1.76 7.96
CA ILE A 297 -16.64 0.45 7.48
C ILE A 297 -17.16 0.56 6.04
N ALA A 298 -18.01 1.55 5.76
CA ALA A 298 -18.59 1.78 4.44
C ALA A 298 -17.50 2.10 3.39
N VAL A 299 -16.58 3.00 3.71
CA VAL A 299 -15.44 3.34 2.83
C VAL A 299 -14.55 2.13 2.59
N ASN A 300 -14.23 1.34 3.62
CA ASN A 300 -13.44 0.12 3.47
C ASN A 300 -14.16 -0.90 2.58
N PHE A 301 -15.48 -1.04 2.69
CA PHE A 301 -16.28 -1.90 1.82
C PHE A 301 -16.22 -1.42 0.36
N VAL A 302 -16.59 -0.16 0.10
CA VAL A 302 -16.65 0.41 -1.26
C VAL A 302 -15.31 0.26 -1.99
N ILE A 303 -14.19 0.64 -1.34
CA ILE A 303 -12.87 0.58 -1.97
C ILE A 303 -12.42 -0.88 -2.19
N ARG A 304 -12.70 -1.80 -1.25
CA ARG A 304 -12.32 -3.23 -1.39
C ARG A 304 -13.04 -3.92 -2.53
N TYR A 305 -14.30 -3.56 -2.77
CA TYR A 305 -15.11 -4.12 -3.84
C TYR A 305 -15.09 -3.27 -5.12
N TRP A 306 -14.21 -2.27 -5.20
CA TRP A 306 -14.11 -1.39 -6.36
C TRP A 306 -13.83 -2.13 -7.67
N TRP A 307 -13.18 -3.30 -7.61
CA TRP A 307 -12.98 -4.15 -8.77
C TRP A 307 -14.29 -4.59 -9.44
N ILE A 308 -15.41 -4.64 -8.70
CA ILE A 308 -16.74 -4.92 -9.28
C ILE A 308 -17.17 -3.77 -10.20
N TRP A 309 -16.97 -2.52 -9.76
CA TRP A 309 -17.23 -1.34 -10.58
C TRP A 309 -16.40 -1.38 -11.86
N ILE A 310 -15.10 -1.68 -11.74
CA ILE A 310 -14.21 -1.88 -12.89
C ILE A 310 -14.75 -2.95 -13.85
N LEU A 311 -15.20 -4.09 -13.34
CA LEU A 311 -15.76 -5.16 -14.17
C LEU A 311 -17.01 -4.71 -14.93
N PHE A 312 -17.89 -3.93 -14.30
CA PHE A 312 -19.08 -3.38 -14.97
C PHE A 312 -18.74 -2.31 -16.01
N GLN A 313 -17.67 -1.54 -15.79
CA GLN A 313 -17.22 -0.47 -16.69
C GLN A 313 -16.33 -0.96 -17.83
N LYS A 314 -15.85 -2.22 -17.82
CA LYS A 314 -15.15 -2.86 -18.95
C LYS A 314 -16.10 -3.01 -20.16
N GLY A 315 -16.35 -1.88 -20.83
CA GLY A 315 -17.34 -1.70 -21.91
C GLY A 315 -17.77 -0.23 -22.12
N ALA A 316 -17.62 0.64 -21.11
CA ALA A 316 -17.96 2.05 -21.20
C ALA A 316 -16.70 2.90 -21.42
N LYS A 317 -16.62 3.60 -22.57
CA LYS A 317 -15.45 4.42 -22.95
C LYS A 317 -15.29 5.73 -22.14
N ASN A 318 -16.24 6.09 -21.29
CA ASN A 318 -16.33 7.38 -20.59
C ASN A 318 -16.57 7.24 -19.08
N SER A 319 -15.83 6.38 -18.38
CA SER A 319 -15.92 6.31 -16.91
C SER A 319 -15.09 7.42 -16.26
N VAL A 320 -15.73 8.21 -15.40
CA VAL A 320 -15.14 9.39 -14.69
C VAL A 320 -14.03 9.01 -13.70
N LEU A 321 -13.88 7.74 -13.33
CA LEU A 321 -12.82 7.25 -12.45
C LEU A 321 -12.15 6.01 -13.06
N PHE A 322 -10.85 6.08 -13.33
CA PHE A 322 -10.09 5.05 -14.06
C PHE A 322 -9.52 3.94 -13.16
N ASP A 323 -9.14 2.79 -13.75
CA ASP A 323 -8.40 1.67 -13.11
C ASP A 323 -7.16 2.14 -12.31
N GLU A 324 -6.65 3.31 -12.67
CA GLU A 324 -5.42 3.93 -12.22
C GLU A 324 -5.58 4.69 -10.89
N GLU A 325 -6.78 5.26 -10.65
CA GLU A 325 -7.08 6.04 -9.44
C GLU A 325 -7.28 5.17 -8.21
N LEU A 326 -7.53 3.87 -8.42
CA LEU A 326 -7.67 2.87 -7.37
C LEU A 326 -6.44 2.83 -6.46
N GLN A 327 -5.25 3.17 -6.96
CA GLN A 327 -4.01 3.15 -6.18
C GLN A 327 -4.02 4.24 -5.10
N TYR A 328 -4.55 5.43 -5.39
CA TYR A 328 -4.69 6.51 -4.40
C TYR A 328 -5.72 6.13 -3.33
N LEU A 329 -6.87 5.58 -3.76
CA LEU A 329 -7.91 5.11 -2.85
C LEU A 329 -7.41 3.98 -1.95
N GLU A 330 -6.59 3.06 -2.47
CA GLU A 330 -6.02 1.96 -1.68
C GLU A 330 -5.03 2.45 -0.63
N VAL A 331 -4.18 3.44 -0.94
CA VAL A 331 -3.29 4.06 0.06
C VAL A 331 -4.08 4.84 1.11
N PHE A 332 -5.13 5.58 0.70
CA PHE A 332 -6.03 6.24 1.64
C PHE A 332 -6.75 5.25 2.57
N ARG A 333 -7.30 4.16 2.01
CA ARG A 333 -7.95 3.08 2.77
C ARG A 333 -6.99 2.46 3.78
N ARG A 334 -5.71 2.29 3.40
CA ARG A 334 -4.66 1.81 4.32
C ARG A 334 -4.40 2.82 5.44
N ALA A 335 -4.30 4.11 5.13
CA ALA A 335 -4.13 5.14 6.15
C ALA A 335 -5.30 5.14 7.16
N GLN A 336 -6.53 5.03 6.66
CA GLN A 336 -7.72 4.83 7.50
C GLN A 336 -7.58 3.57 8.37
N TRP A 337 -7.20 2.43 7.78
CA TRP A 337 -7.00 1.18 8.52
C TRP A 337 -5.97 1.34 9.65
N VAL A 338 -4.87 2.07 9.44
CA VAL A 338 -3.85 2.31 10.48
C VAL A 338 -4.44 3.09 11.66
N VAL A 339 -5.29 4.10 11.43
CA VAL A 339 -5.95 4.87 12.51
C VAL A 339 -6.73 3.93 13.43
N PHE A 340 -7.63 3.13 12.87
CA PHE A 340 -8.47 2.22 13.66
C PHE A 340 -7.68 1.04 14.23
N LYS A 341 -6.62 0.59 13.55
CA LYS A 341 -5.73 -0.45 14.08
C LYS A 341 -5.00 0.03 15.33
N LEU A 342 -4.37 1.20 15.27
CA LEU A 342 -3.66 1.79 16.39
C LEU A 342 -4.62 2.13 17.53
N GLU A 343 -5.80 2.66 17.23
CA GLU A 343 -6.82 2.92 18.26
C GLU A 343 -7.31 1.62 18.91
N SER A 344 -7.54 0.57 18.12
CA SER A 344 -7.91 -0.74 18.64
C SER A 344 -6.83 -1.35 19.54
N GLU A 345 -5.56 -1.26 19.14
CA GLU A 345 -4.43 -1.71 19.97
C GLU A 345 -4.32 -0.87 21.25
N TYR A 346 -4.59 0.44 21.18
CA TYR A 346 -4.58 1.34 22.34
C TYR A 346 -5.62 0.93 23.38
N VAL A 347 -6.88 0.79 22.98
CA VAL A 347 -7.95 0.49 23.95
C VAL A 347 -7.87 -0.93 24.50
N ASN A 348 -7.17 -1.83 23.80
CA ASN A 348 -6.93 -3.19 24.26
C ASN A 348 -5.61 -3.32 25.05
N SER A 349 -4.87 -2.22 25.23
CA SER A 349 -3.64 -2.23 26.00
C SER A 349 -3.88 -1.97 27.49
N PRO A 350 -3.00 -2.46 28.39
CA PRO A 350 -3.09 -2.18 29.82
C PRO A 350 -2.98 -0.69 30.18
N GLN A 351 -2.49 0.16 29.25
CA GLN A 351 -2.38 1.60 29.47
C GLN A 351 -3.75 2.29 29.45
N TRP A 352 -4.71 1.79 28.67
CA TRP A 352 -6.07 2.33 28.64
C TRP A 352 -6.74 2.21 30.01
N ASP A 353 -6.55 1.09 30.70
CA ASP A 353 -7.18 0.86 32.01
C ASP A 353 -6.59 1.75 33.14
N LYS A 354 -5.53 2.52 32.85
CA LYS A 354 -4.90 3.49 33.77
C LYS A 354 -5.25 4.95 33.48
N ALA A 355 -5.88 5.23 32.34
CA ALA A 355 -6.28 6.56 31.90
C ALA A 355 -7.75 6.83 32.25
#